data_AF-A0AA39YX87-F1
#
_entry.id   AF-A0AA39YX87-F1
#
_cell.length_a   1.000
_cell.length_b   1.000
_cell.length_c   1.000
_cell.angle_alpha   90.00
_cell.angle_beta   90.00
_cell.angle_gamma   90.00
#
_symmetry.space_group_name_H-M   'P 1'
#
loop_
_entity.id
_entity.type
_entity.pdbx_description
1 polymer ?
#
loop_
_entity_poly.entity_id
_entity_poly.type
_entity_poly.pdbx_seq_one_letter_code
_entity_poly.pdbx_strand_id
1 'polypeptide(L)'
;MAKKKPCPLPPFAGTVVVDRDYGSNDQPATDFARSACGQIQPTDPKIFENALIAFCDASAVERASNRNARWCSCAVVWRMYGTTIWEQEGKPLYEFRENTNSELKGLVDLLLKAERLTATTTITTTITTTITTTSSSSSSSSTTTTTTTTTAAPAAAATPAAQIKSLFGFCDSKSVVEQFRDLGQPGSKWPPNLDKALLERAFTLAETPEKQRDVRVHLHWVRGHQGVEGNELADRVAAAHRPDVLNPLLYPTSWRHSGGARPTTTMTEQERIAKRERERENRRHGFTSDAANRRLSRLCRFGLLKRRMKWLKRREKVARVFGEEAEVGEKMRKVRDAWTLMERDEAEEVRALPLRLLPSVAPAPTVDEAVGENWVAEGEEEEEEEDDDDDDDEMSW
;
A
#
# COMPACT_ATOMS: atom_id res chain seq x y z
N MET A 1 -32.82 -4.31 16.82
CA MET A 1 -31.83 -3.99 15.76
C MET A 1 -32.35 -2.90 14.82
N ALA A 2 -31.74 -1.71 14.81
CA ALA A 2 -32.11 -0.64 13.89
C ALA A 2 -31.72 -0.99 12.44
N LYS A 3 -32.65 -0.88 11.49
CA LYS A 3 -32.36 -1.09 10.06
C LYS A 3 -31.34 -0.04 9.58
N LYS A 4 -30.13 -0.48 9.21
CA LYS A 4 -29.09 0.41 8.64
C LYS A 4 -29.62 1.08 7.37
N LYS A 5 -29.61 2.41 7.33
CA LYS A 5 -30.05 3.20 6.16
C LYS A 5 -29.07 2.98 4.98
N PRO A 6 -29.58 2.85 3.73
CA PRO A 6 -28.71 2.73 2.55
C PRO A 6 -27.87 4.00 2.35
N CYS A 7 -26.71 3.86 1.71
CA CYS A 7 -25.85 4.99 1.34
C CYS A 7 -26.50 5.80 0.21
N PRO A 8 -26.72 7.12 0.37
CA PRO A 8 -27.29 7.99 -0.67
C PRO A 8 -26.27 8.49 -1.70
N LEU A 9 -25.01 8.01 -1.66
CA LEU A 9 -24.00 8.47 -2.62
C LEU A 9 -24.33 7.98 -4.04
N PRO A 10 -24.12 8.83 -5.07
CA PRO A 10 -24.22 8.38 -6.45
C PRO A 10 -23.10 7.37 -6.76
N PRO A 11 -23.24 6.60 -7.85
CA PRO A 11 -22.13 5.82 -8.38
C PRO A 11 -20.88 6.69 -8.56
N PHE A 12 -19.72 6.15 -8.20
CA PHE A 12 -18.45 6.84 -8.41
C PHE A 12 -18.28 7.11 -9.91
N ALA A 13 -18.10 8.38 -10.28
CA ALA A 13 -18.07 8.78 -11.69
C ALA A 13 -16.84 8.24 -12.44
N GLY A 14 -15.72 8.10 -11.72
CA GLY A 14 -14.47 7.60 -12.29
C GLY A 14 -14.32 6.08 -12.29
N THR A 15 -13.11 5.64 -12.57
CA THR A 15 -12.75 4.21 -12.56
C THR A 15 -11.98 3.89 -11.29
N VAL A 16 -12.48 2.95 -10.48
CA VAL A 16 -11.75 2.39 -9.34
C VAL A 16 -11.22 1.01 -9.73
N VAL A 17 -9.91 0.89 -9.81
CA VAL A 17 -9.20 -0.35 -10.15
C VAL A 17 -8.63 -0.96 -8.89
N VAL A 18 -9.23 -2.07 -8.46
CA VAL A 18 -8.68 -2.94 -7.42
C VAL A 18 -8.38 -4.28 -8.06
N ASP A 19 -7.14 -4.49 -8.48
CA ASP A 19 -6.70 -5.78 -9.02
C ASP A 19 -6.68 -6.81 -7.90
N ARG A 20 -7.82 -7.51 -7.75
CA ARG A 20 -8.03 -8.57 -6.77
C ARG A 20 -7.60 -9.90 -7.33
N ASP A 21 -6.38 -10.01 -7.81
CA ASP A 21 -5.88 -11.31 -8.19
C ASP A 21 -5.29 -11.99 -6.96
N TYR A 22 -6.18 -12.57 -6.14
CA TYR A 22 -5.83 -13.30 -4.91
C TYR A 22 -4.82 -14.44 -5.14
N GLY A 23 -4.59 -14.83 -6.40
CA GLY A 23 -3.59 -15.81 -6.81
C GLY A 23 -2.27 -15.23 -7.34
N SER A 24 -2.22 -13.95 -7.77
CA SER A 24 -1.05 -13.37 -8.46
C SER A 24 -0.41 -12.17 -7.72
N ASN A 25 0.00 -12.38 -6.47
CA ASN A 25 1.03 -11.59 -5.77
C ASN A 25 0.92 -10.04 -5.73
N ASP A 26 -0.21 -9.42 -6.04
CA ASP A 26 -0.37 -7.94 -6.16
C ASP A 26 0.64 -7.28 -7.12
N GLN A 27 1.34 -8.09 -7.94
CA GLN A 27 2.42 -7.66 -8.81
C GLN A 27 1.92 -6.79 -9.97
N PRO A 28 0.76 -7.07 -10.61
CA PRO A 28 0.25 -6.23 -11.68
C PRO A 28 -0.01 -4.78 -11.25
N ALA A 29 -0.63 -4.57 -10.09
CA ALA A 29 -0.88 -3.24 -9.54
C ALA A 29 0.44 -2.49 -9.25
N THR A 30 1.42 -3.22 -8.70
CA THR A 30 2.76 -2.69 -8.44
C THR A 30 3.49 -2.32 -9.73
N ASP A 31 3.46 -3.16 -10.75
CA ASP A 31 4.12 -2.92 -12.03
C ASP A 31 3.45 -1.79 -12.83
N PHE A 32 2.12 -1.67 -12.72
CA PHE A 32 1.39 -0.54 -13.27
C PHE A 32 1.82 0.77 -12.60
N ALA A 33 1.93 0.80 -11.27
CA ALA A 33 2.41 1.96 -10.53
C ALA A 33 3.88 2.28 -10.85
N ARG A 34 4.75 1.28 -10.99
CA ARG A 34 6.15 1.44 -11.45
C ARG A 34 6.22 1.99 -12.87
N SER A 35 5.32 1.57 -13.75
CA SER A 35 5.22 2.08 -15.12
C SER A 35 4.80 3.55 -15.14
N ALA A 36 3.82 3.93 -14.32
CA ALA A 36 3.45 5.33 -14.11
C ALA A 36 4.61 6.16 -13.52
N CYS A 37 5.44 5.53 -12.67
CA CYS A 37 6.69 6.11 -12.17
C CYS A 37 7.85 6.08 -13.18
N GLY A 38 7.68 5.53 -14.38
CA GLY A 38 8.77 5.41 -15.37
C GLY A 38 9.91 4.48 -14.94
N GLN A 39 9.71 3.69 -13.88
CA GLN A 39 10.66 2.68 -13.40
C GLN A 39 10.65 1.43 -14.30
N ILE A 40 9.54 1.18 -14.99
CA ILE A 40 9.35 0.10 -15.98
C ILE A 40 8.73 0.72 -17.24
N GLN A 41 9.04 0.16 -18.40
CA GLN A 41 8.42 0.59 -19.66
C GLN A 41 6.94 0.14 -19.69
N PRO A 42 5.98 1.06 -19.85
CA PRO A 42 4.57 0.69 -19.93
C PRO A 42 4.27 -0.10 -21.22
N THR A 43 3.34 -1.05 -21.13
CA THR A 43 2.83 -1.79 -22.30
C THR A 43 2.23 -0.86 -23.35
N ASP A 44 1.51 0.16 -22.90
CA ASP A 44 1.02 1.24 -23.75
C ASP A 44 1.34 2.61 -23.11
N PRO A 45 2.37 3.34 -23.56
CA PRO A 45 2.71 4.64 -23.00
C PRO A 45 1.65 5.71 -23.24
N LYS A 46 0.74 5.52 -24.22
CA LYS A 46 -0.29 6.52 -24.55
C LYS A 46 -1.33 6.67 -23.44
N ILE A 47 -1.51 5.66 -22.60
CA ILE A 47 -2.44 5.74 -21.47
C ILE A 47 -2.04 6.82 -20.45
N PHE A 48 -0.74 7.17 -20.41
CA PHE A 48 -0.20 8.19 -19.52
C PHE A 48 0.06 9.53 -20.23
N GLU A 49 -0.34 9.68 -21.49
CA GLU A 49 -0.15 10.93 -22.21
C GLU A 49 -0.98 12.05 -21.58
N ASN A 50 -0.32 13.12 -21.13
CA ASN A 50 -0.93 14.22 -20.37
C ASN A 50 -1.61 13.75 -19.07
N ALA A 51 -1.04 12.72 -18.43
CA ALA A 51 -1.54 12.22 -17.15
C ALA A 51 -0.88 12.90 -15.95
N LEU A 52 -1.68 13.17 -14.93
CA LEU A 52 -1.21 13.50 -13.58
C LEU A 52 -1.10 12.20 -12.79
N ILE A 53 0.11 11.87 -12.35
CA ILE A 53 0.40 10.71 -11.51
C ILE A 53 0.51 11.19 -10.07
N ALA A 54 -0.31 10.66 -9.17
CA ALA A 54 -0.33 11.07 -7.77
C ALA A 54 -0.42 9.86 -6.84
N PHE A 55 0.34 9.90 -5.75
CA PHE A 55 0.32 8.92 -4.67
C PHE A 55 -0.11 9.61 -3.39
N CYS A 56 -0.94 8.94 -2.58
CA CYS A 56 -1.24 9.36 -1.22
C CYS A 56 -0.99 8.23 -0.24
N ASP A 57 -0.57 8.61 0.96
CA ASP A 57 -0.27 7.70 2.06
C ASP A 57 -0.57 8.41 3.39
N ALA A 58 -0.77 7.64 4.45
CA ALA A 58 -0.90 8.13 5.79
C ALA A 58 0.05 7.43 6.76
N SER A 59 0.42 8.15 7.80
CA SER A 59 1.29 7.61 8.84
C SER A 59 0.67 7.85 10.20
N ALA A 60 0.69 6.81 11.04
CA ALA A 60 0.10 6.86 12.36
C ALA A 60 1.02 6.22 13.40
N VAL A 61 1.11 6.84 14.59
CA VAL A 61 1.83 6.30 15.74
C VAL A 61 1.01 6.48 17.02
N GLU A 62 1.07 5.54 17.94
CA GLU A 62 0.30 5.59 19.20
C GLU A 62 0.67 6.78 20.10
N ARG A 63 -0.34 7.41 20.70
CA ARG A 63 -0.16 8.50 21.66
C ARG A 63 0.30 7.95 23.01
N ALA A 64 1.18 8.68 23.70
CA ALA A 64 1.63 8.28 25.04
C ALA A 64 0.48 8.23 26.07
N SER A 65 -0.48 9.15 25.96
CA SER A 65 -1.59 9.29 26.91
C SER A 65 -2.75 8.32 26.65
N ASN A 66 -2.86 7.73 25.46
CA ASN A 66 -3.96 6.85 25.10
C ASN A 66 -3.55 5.93 23.93
N ARG A 67 -3.44 4.62 24.20
CA ARG A 67 -3.06 3.61 23.20
C ARG A 67 -4.09 3.43 22.09
N ASN A 68 -5.35 3.78 22.35
CA ASN A 68 -6.44 3.72 21.37
C ASN A 68 -6.47 4.97 20.46
N ALA A 69 -5.61 5.95 20.71
CA ALA A 69 -5.48 7.13 19.87
C ALA A 69 -4.10 7.16 19.22
N ARG A 70 -4.04 7.68 17.99
CA ARG A 70 -2.80 7.84 17.24
C ARG A 70 -2.55 9.30 16.89
N TRP A 71 -1.28 9.69 16.77
CA TRP A 71 -0.88 10.89 16.05
C TRP A 71 -0.80 10.51 14.58
N CYS A 72 -1.65 11.13 13.77
CA CYS A 72 -1.75 10.84 12.35
C CYS A 72 -1.21 11.99 11.49
N SER A 73 -0.79 11.66 10.28
CA SER A 73 -0.54 12.58 9.18
C SER A 73 -0.95 11.93 7.88
N CYS A 74 -1.05 12.73 6.83
CA CYS A 74 -1.15 12.24 5.47
C CYS A 74 -0.22 13.01 4.55
N ALA A 75 0.08 12.43 3.40
CA ALA A 75 0.83 13.09 2.34
C ALA A 75 0.24 12.80 0.97
N VAL A 76 0.50 13.73 0.06
CA VAL A 76 0.27 13.56 -1.37
C VAL A 76 1.58 13.91 -2.07
N VAL A 77 1.99 13.06 -3.01
CA VAL A 77 3.10 13.35 -3.91
C VAL A 77 2.61 13.17 -5.33
N TRP A 78 3.02 14.06 -6.23
CA TRP A 78 2.51 14.04 -7.60
C TRP A 78 3.55 14.53 -8.59
N ARG A 79 3.33 14.19 -9.85
CA ARG A 79 4.07 14.74 -10.99
C ARG A 79 3.27 14.58 -12.28
N MET A 80 3.63 15.36 -13.29
CA MET A 80 3.18 15.12 -14.66
C MET A 80 3.94 13.94 -15.25
N TYR A 81 3.26 13.04 -15.97
CA TYR A 81 3.93 11.94 -16.64
C TYR A 81 5.00 12.45 -17.63
N GLY A 82 6.14 11.75 -17.67
CA GLY A 82 7.32 12.16 -18.45
C GLY A 82 8.24 13.17 -17.75
N THR A 83 7.83 13.73 -16.61
CA THR A 83 8.72 14.56 -15.77
C THR A 83 9.43 13.72 -14.71
N THR A 84 10.60 14.20 -14.28
CA THR A 84 11.44 13.52 -13.26
C THR A 84 11.27 14.10 -11.86
N ILE A 85 10.61 15.25 -11.74
CA ILE A 85 10.50 15.99 -10.48
C ILE A 85 9.18 15.63 -9.80
N TRP A 86 9.27 15.11 -8.59
CA TRP A 86 8.12 14.91 -7.71
C TRP A 86 7.87 16.17 -6.89
N GLU A 87 6.62 16.62 -6.89
CA GLU A 87 6.12 17.58 -5.92
C GLU A 87 5.51 16.83 -4.73
N GLN A 88 5.58 17.42 -3.54
CA GLN A 88 5.17 16.77 -2.30
C GLN A 88 4.48 17.75 -1.35
N GLU A 89 3.43 17.29 -0.68
CA GLU A 89 2.67 18.04 0.31
C GLU A 89 2.29 17.08 1.45
N GLY A 90 2.77 17.35 2.67
CA GLY A 90 2.43 16.60 3.87
C GLY A 90 1.63 17.46 4.85
N LYS A 91 0.74 16.83 5.62
CA LYS A 91 -0.08 17.52 6.63
C LYS A 91 -0.17 16.73 7.93
N PRO A 92 0.10 17.35 9.09
CA PRO A 92 -0.27 16.76 10.38
C PRO A 92 -1.79 16.74 10.52
N LEU A 93 -2.32 15.66 11.09
CA LEU A 93 -3.76 15.47 11.31
C LEU A 93 -4.03 15.36 12.82
N TYR A 94 -4.00 16.50 13.51
CA TYR A 94 -4.12 16.55 14.99
C TYR A 94 -5.45 15.98 15.53
N GLU A 95 -6.52 16.14 14.75
CA GLU A 95 -7.89 15.73 15.12
C GLU A 95 -8.13 14.22 14.88
N PHE A 96 -7.34 13.61 14.00
CA PHE A 96 -7.49 12.22 13.61
C PHE A 96 -6.85 11.31 14.65
N ARG A 97 -7.53 10.18 14.94
CA ARG A 97 -7.08 9.20 15.95
C ARG A 97 -6.80 7.83 15.36
N GLU A 98 -7.18 7.60 14.11
CA GLU A 98 -7.15 6.30 13.45
C GLU A 98 -6.41 6.40 12.12
N ASN A 99 -5.73 5.32 11.73
CA ASN A 99 -4.99 5.27 10.47
C ASN A 99 -5.94 5.32 9.26
N THR A 100 -7.03 4.55 9.29
CA THR A 100 -7.94 4.42 8.14
C THR A 100 -8.53 5.76 7.71
N ASN A 101 -8.89 6.62 8.67
CA ASN A 101 -9.41 7.95 8.37
C ASN A 101 -8.32 8.92 7.88
N SER A 102 -7.06 8.75 8.31
CA SER A 102 -5.94 9.50 7.72
C SER A 102 -5.63 9.08 6.30
N GLU A 103 -5.77 7.79 5.95
CA GLU A 103 -5.66 7.31 4.56
C GLU A 103 -6.73 7.95 3.68
N LEU A 104 -7.99 7.93 4.14
CA LEU A 104 -9.10 8.58 3.45
C LEU A 104 -8.85 10.08 3.28
N LYS A 105 -8.30 10.75 4.30
CA LYS A 105 -7.94 12.16 4.23
C LYS A 105 -6.82 12.42 3.21
N GLY A 106 -5.82 11.54 3.12
CA GLY A 106 -4.78 11.59 2.09
C GLY A 106 -5.38 11.52 0.68
N LEU A 107 -6.35 10.61 0.46
CA LEU A 107 -7.06 10.49 -0.81
C LEU A 107 -7.90 11.74 -1.14
N VAL A 108 -8.61 12.32 -0.15
CA VAL A 108 -9.33 13.60 -0.32
C VAL A 108 -8.38 14.71 -0.77
N ASP A 109 -7.21 14.80 -0.14
CA ASP A 109 -6.22 15.83 -0.47
C ASP A 109 -5.60 15.61 -1.85
N LEU A 110 -5.42 14.36 -2.28
CA LEU A 110 -4.98 14.02 -3.63
C LEU A 110 -5.97 14.51 -4.67
N LEU A 111 -7.26 14.20 -4.49
CA LEU A 111 -8.32 14.61 -5.42
C LEU A 111 -8.47 16.14 -5.45
N LEU A 112 -8.42 16.79 -4.29
CA LEU A 112 -8.45 18.25 -4.19
C LEU A 112 -7.25 18.89 -4.92
N LYS A 113 -6.06 18.29 -4.81
CA LYS A 113 -4.88 18.78 -5.50
C LYS A 113 -5.03 18.66 -7.01
N ALA A 114 -5.52 17.52 -7.49
CA ALA A 114 -5.78 17.31 -8.91
C ALA A 114 -6.82 18.30 -9.47
N GLU A 115 -7.90 18.57 -8.72
CA GLU A 115 -8.88 19.59 -9.07
C GLU A 115 -8.25 20.99 -9.22
N ARG A 116 -7.34 21.37 -8.30
CA ARG A 116 -6.65 22.67 -8.38
C ARG A 116 -5.67 22.76 -9.54
N LEU A 117 -4.91 21.70 -9.79
CA LEU A 117 -3.94 21.65 -10.90
C LEU A 117 -4.66 21.71 -12.25
N THR A 118 -5.74 20.94 -12.41
CA THR A 118 -6.56 20.99 -13.63
C THR A 118 -7.18 22.38 -13.84
N ALA A 119 -7.56 23.09 -12.76
CA ALA A 119 -8.11 24.45 -12.85
C ALA A 119 -7.07 25.45 -13.38
N THR A 120 -5.87 25.35 -12.84
CA THR A 120 -4.76 26.27 -13.14
C THR A 120 -4.30 26.11 -14.59
N THR A 121 -4.26 24.88 -15.10
CA THR A 121 -3.92 24.60 -16.51
C THR A 121 -4.94 25.18 -17.48
N THR A 122 -6.24 25.11 -17.15
CA THR A 122 -7.31 25.72 -17.96
C THR A 122 -7.14 27.24 -18.06
N ILE A 123 -6.92 27.93 -16.93
CA ILE A 123 -6.80 29.39 -16.90
C ILE A 123 -5.59 29.87 -17.72
N THR A 124 -4.43 29.23 -17.55
CA THR A 124 -3.20 29.58 -18.28
C THR A 124 -3.37 29.44 -19.79
N THR A 125 -4.07 28.39 -20.23
CA THR A 125 -4.34 28.13 -21.65
C THR A 125 -5.27 29.19 -22.25
N THR A 126 -6.32 29.58 -21.53
CA THR A 126 -7.26 30.63 -21.99
C THR A 126 -6.57 31.98 -22.14
N ILE A 127 -5.79 32.41 -21.14
CA ILE A 127 -5.10 33.72 -21.16
C ILE A 127 -4.09 33.79 -22.33
N THR A 128 -3.28 32.75 -22.50
CA THR A 128 -2.25 32.70 -23.57
C THR A 128 -2.89 32.75 -24.96
N THR A 129 -4.03 32.08 -25.14
CA THR A 129 -4.77 32.10 -26.40
C THR A 129 -5.32 33.49 -26.69
N THR A 130 -5.97 34.14 -25.72
CA THR A 130 -6.55 35.49 -25.91
C THR A 130 -5.50 36.55 -26.26
N ILE A 131 -4.32 36.52 -25.64
CA ILE A 131 -3.25 37.49 -25.93
C ILE A 131 -2.72 37.31 -27.36
N THR A 132 -2.58 36.07 -27.82
CA THR A 132 -2.08 35.77 -29.16
C THR A 132 -3.07 36.23 -30.25
N THR A 133 -4.37 36.04 -30.04
CA THR A 133 -5.39 36.44 -31.04
C THR A 133 -5.58 37.95 -31.16
N THR A 134 -5.32 38.71 -30.09
CA THR A 134 -5.54 40.16 -30.08
C THR A 134 -4.44 40.94 -30.82
N SER A 135 -3.31 40.29 -31.13
CA SER A 135 -2.15 40.95 -31.76
C SER A 135 -2.24 41.07 -33.30
N SER A 136 -3.37 40.70 -33.91
CA SER A 136 -3.48 40.52 -35.37
C SER A 136 -4.21 41.61 -36.14
N SER A 137 -4.64 42.70 -35.52
CA SER A 137 -5.39 43.76 -36.23
C SER A 137 -5.16 45.15 -35.65
N SER A 138 -4.17 45.87 -36.18
CA SER A 138 -4.29 47.31 -36.46
C SER A 138 -3.11 47.78 -37.32
N SER A 139 -3.43 48.02 -38.59
CA SER A 139 -2.65 48.79 -39.54
C SER A 139 -2.66 50.28 -39.19
N SER A 140 -1.58 50.95 -39.59
CA SER A 140 -1.41 52.38 -39.89
C SER A 140 -1.47 53.42 -38.76
N SER A 141 -0.30 53.88 -38.31
CA SER A 141 0.10 55.29 -38.42
C SER A 141 1.61 55.45 -38.14
N SER A 142 2.27 56.24 -39.00
CA SER A 142 3.71 56.46 -39.00
C SER A 142 4.16 57.30 -37.80
N THR A 143 5.07 56.78 -36.99
CA THR A 143 5.97 57.61 -36.19
C THR A 143 7.30 56.90 -36.07
N THR A 144 8.35 57.53 -36.60
CA THR A 144 9.71 57.00 -36.66
C THR A 144 10.35 57.10 -35.28
N THR A 145 10.33 55.99 -34.53
CA THR A 145 11.11 55.84 -33.29
C THR A 145 12.19 54.79 -33.52
N THR A 146 13.44 55.19 -33.38
CA THR A 146 14.62 54.32 -33.49
C THR A 146 14.66 53.37 -32.30
N THR A 147 14.15 52.14 -32.49
CA THR A 147 14.19 51.08 -31.49
C THR A 147 15.44 50.22 -31.70
N THR A 148 16.28 50.15 -30.68
CA THR A 148 17.47 49.29 -30.63
C THR A 148 17.01 47.83 -30.66
N THR A 149 17.25 47.14 -31.77
CA THR A 149 16.95 45.72 -31.94
C THR A 149 17.96 44.89 -31.15
N THR A 150 17.71 44.68 -29.86
CA THR A 150 18.37 43.60 -29.12
C THR A 150 17.68 42.31 -29.57
N THR A 151 18.35 41.55 -30.44
CA THR A 151 17.93 40.22 -30.88
C THR A 151 17.88 39.30 -29.64
N ALA A 152 16.75 39.32 -28.93
CA ALA A 152 16.47 38.37 -27.88
C ALA A 152 16.49 36.99 -28.51
N ALA A 153 17.38 36.12 -28.01
CA ALA A 153 17.43 34.72 -28.38
C ALA A 153 16.00 34.16 -28.43
N PRO A 154 15.65 33.34 -29.44
CA PRO A 154 14.30 32.81 -29.57
C PRO A 154 13.92 32.18 -28.24
N ALA A 155 13.00 32.83 -27.53
CA ALA A 155 12.49 32.34 -26.26
C ALA A 155 12.01 30.93 -26.54
N ALA A 156 12.73 29.93 -26.01
CA ALA A 156 12.49 28.53 -26.25
C ALA A 156 10.98 28.32 -26.17
N ALA A 157 10.37 27.99 -27.31
CA ALA A 157 8.92 28.03 -27.50
C ALA A 157 8.28 27.34 -26.30
N ALA A 158 7.66 28.13 -25.42
CA ALA A 158 7.09 27.65 -24.18
C ALA A 158 6.10 26.57 -24.59
N THR A 159 6.46 25.31 -24.32
CA THR A 159 5.65 24.18 -24.71
C THR A 159 4.28 24.41 -24.06
N PRO A 160 3.19 24.48 -24.84
CA PRO A 160 1.88 24.80 -24.30
C PRO A 160 1.63 23.86 -23.12
N ALA A 161 1.28 24.43 -21.97
CA ALA A 161 1.06 23.68 -20.74
C ALA A 161 0.07 22.55 -21.06
N ALA A 162 0.58 21.32 -21.10
CA ALA A 162 -0.19 20.17 -21.53
C ALA A 162 -1.45 20.05 -20.66
N GLN A 163 -2.62 20.11 -21.30
CA GLN A 163 -3.89 19.93 -20.61
C GLN A 163 -3.94 18.52 -20.00
N ILE A 164 -4.13 18.43 -18.69
CA ILE A 164 -4.29 17.17 -17.99
C ILE A 164 -5.56 16.47 -18.52
N LYS A 165 -5.42 15.24 -19.05
CA LYS A 165 -6.55 14.43 -19.55
C LYS A 165 -6.95 13.29 -18.62
N SER A 166 -6.00 12.81 -17.82
CA SER A 166 -6.21 11.69 -16.91
C SER A 166 -5.52 11.94 -15.58
N LEU A 167 -6.16 11.54 -14.49
CA LEU A 167 -5.59 11.46 -13.14
C LEU A 167 -5.44 9.99 -12.77
N PHE A 168 -4.23 9.56 -12.44
CA PHE A 168 -3.97 8.26 -11.82
C PHE A 168 -3.58 8.47 -10.36
N GLY A 169 -4.53 8.24 -9.45
CA GLY A 169 -4.35 8.31 -8.01
C GLY A 169 -4.06 6.93 -7.42
N PHE A 170 -2.96 6.82 -6.69
CA PHE A 170 -2.51 5.58 -6.05
C PHE A 170 -2.59 5.72 -4.52
N CYS A 171 -3.16 4.72 -3.87
CA CYS A 171 -3.28 4.64 -2.41
C CYS A 171 -2.95 3.23 -1.96
N ASP A 172 -2.21 3.07 -0.87
CA ASP A 172 -1.84 1.74 -0.37
C ASP A 172 -2.81 1.14 0.64
N SER A 173 -3.75 1.95 1.12
CA SER A 173 -4.92 1.51 1.87
C SER A 173 -5.95 0.83 0.98
N LYS A 174 -5.77 -0.49 0.80
CA LYS A 174 -6.71 -1.36 0.07
C LYS A 174 -8.15 -1.17 0.55
N SER A 175 -8.33 -1.05 1.86
CA SER A 175 -9.65 -0.89 2.47
C SER A 175 -10.35 0.38 2.00
N VAL A 176 -9.63 1.51 1.92
CA VAL A 176 -10.20 2.77 1.42
C VAL A 176 -10.59 2.64 -0.05
N VAL A 177 -9.69 2.13 -0.90
CA VAL A 177 -9.96 2.01 -2.35
C VAL A 177 -11.13 1.05 -2.61
N GLU A 178 -11.19 -0.09 -1.91
CA GLU A 178 -12.31 -1.02 -2.04
C GLU A 178 -13.65 -0.42 -1.58
N GLN A 179 -13.64 0.36 -0.49
CA GLN A 179 -14.85 1.03 -0.01
C GLN A 179 -15.35 2.08 -1.00
N PHE A 180 -14.46 2.80 -1.71
CA PHE A 180 -14.87 3.69 -2.81
C PHE A 180 -15.57 2.94 -3.93
N ARG A 181 -15.01 1.82 -4.37
CA ARG A 181 -15.62 0.98 -5.40
C ARG A 181 -16.99 0.48 -4.95
N ASP A 182 -17.09 0.00 -3.71
CA ASP A 182 -18.28 -0.65 -3.20
C ASP A 182 -19.38 0.37 -2.90
N LEU A 183 -19.06 1.56 -2.39
CA LEU A 183 -20.03 2.63 -2.09
C LEU A 183 -20.77 3.14 -3.33
N GLY A 184 -20.19 3.00 -4.52
CA GLY A 184 -20.84 3.34 -5.78
C GLY A 184 -21.93 2.35 -6.23
N GLN A 185 -22.07 1.20 -5.56
CA GLN A 185 -23.05 0.18 -5.93
C GLN A 185 -24.43 0.40 -5.28
N PRO A 186 -25.53 0.11 -6.00
CA PRO A 186 -26.88 0.19 -5.43
C PRO A 186 -27.04 -0.68 -4.18
N GLY A 187 -27.55 -0.09 -3.09
CA GLY A 187 -27.80 -0.81 -1.84
C GLY A 187 -26.60 -0.92 -0.91
N SER A 188 -25.45 -0.36 -1.27
CA SER A 188 -24.28 -0.29 -0.40
C SER A 188 -24.57 0.46 0.90
N LYS A 189 -23.95 -0.02 1.98
CA LYS A 189 -24.09 0.54 3.32
C LYS A 189 -22.89 1.42 3.62
N TRP A 190 -23.10 2.43 4.47
CA TRP A 190 -22.00 3.22 4.99
C TRP A 190 -21.01 2.32 5.75
N PRO A 191 -19.71 2.39 5.43
CA PRO A 191 -18.69 1.73 6.22
C PRO A 191 -18.66 2.35 7.63
N PRO A 192 -18.67 1.54 8.70
CA PRO A 192 -18.79 2.05 10.06
C PRO A 192 -17.54 2.82 10.53
N ASN A 193 -16.38 2.58 9.91
CA ASN A 193 -15.08 3.06 10.38
C ASN A 193 -14.50 4.20 9.53
N LEU A 194 -15.25 4.70 8.53
CA LEU A 194 -14.83 5.85 7.75
C LEU A 194 -15.70 7.06 8.05
N ASP A 195 -15.05 8.21 8.11
CA ASP A 195 -15.71 9.49 8.23
C ASP A 195 -16.60 9.75 7.00
N LYS A 196 -17.90 9.89 7.26
CA LYS A 196 -18.93 10.10 6.25
C LYS A 196 -18.71 11.39 5.45
N ALA A 197 -18.30 12.47 6.11
CA ALA A 197 -18.11 13.76 5.46
C ALA A 197 -16.87 13.75 4.55
N LEU A 198 -15.79 13.07 4.94
CA LEU A 198 -14.62 12.87 4.08
C LEU A 198 -14.94 12.02 2.85
N LEU A 199 -15.72 10.94 3.03
CA LEU A 199 -16.19 10.13 1.91
C LEU A 199 -17.04 10.94 0.93
N GLU A 200 -18.05 11.66 1.42
CA GLU A 200 -18.90 12.55 0.60
C GLU A 200 -18.07 13.60 -0.14
N ARG A 201 -17.08 14.18 0.55
CA ARG A 201 -16.16 15.16 -0.03
C ARG A 201 -15.33 14.54 -1.14
N ALA A 202 -14.80 13.34 -0.95
CA ALA A 202 -13.99 12.68 -1.96
C ALA A 202 -14.79 12.30 -3.20
N PHE A 203 -16.03 11.81 -3.06
CA PHE A 203 -16.91 11.54 -4.20
C PHE A 203 -17.20 12.82 -4.99
N THR A 204 -17.49 13.92 -4.29
CA THR A 204 -17.71 15.23 -4.92
C THR A 204 -16.48 15.70 -5.69
N LEU A 205 -15.29 15.53 -5.11
CA LEU A 205 -14.02 15.92 -5.73
C LEU A 205 -13.62 15.03 -6.92
N ALA A 206 -13.98 13.75 -6.90
CA ALA A 206 -13.72 12.86 -8.04
C ALA A 206 -14.65 13.16 -9.23
N GLU A 207 -15.90 13.58 -8.96
CA GLU A 207 -16.89 13.88 -9.99
C GLU A 207 -16.62 15.22 -10.69
N THR A 208 -16.01 16.19 -9.99
CA THR A 208 -15.81 17.55 -10.50
C THR A 208 -14.90 17.62 -11.73
N PRO A 209 -13.68 17.01 -11.75
CA PRO A 209 -12.81 16.99 -12.91
C PRO A 209 -13.45 16.34 -14.14
N GLU A 210 -14.24 15.29 -13.96
CA GLU A 210 -14.90 14.58 -15.05
C GLU A 210 -16.00 15.43 -15.67
N LYS A 211 -16.92 15.96 -14.85
CA LYS A 211 -18.05 16.76 -15.35
C LYS A 211 -17.63 18.09 -15.96
N GLN A 212 -16.62 18.74 -15.41
CA GLN A 212 -16.28 20.11 -15.79
C GLN A 212 -15.13 20.22 -16.78
N ARG A 213 -14.25 19.22 -16.84
CA ARG A 213 -12.95 19.36 -17.53
C ARG A 213 -12.55 18.17 -18.38
N ASP A 214 -13.42 17.16 -18.54
CA ASP A 214 -13.14 15.94 -19.30
C ASP A 214 -11.87 15.21 -18.82
N VAL A 215 -11.61 15.26 -17.50
CA VAL A 215 -10.46 14.60 -16.88
C VAL A 215 -10.91 13.27 -16.30
N ARG A 216 -10.41 12.15 -16.84
CA ARG A 216 -10.73 10.81 -16.33
C ARG A 216 -10.00 10.53 -15.01
N VAL A 217 -10.74 10.11 -13.98
CA VAL A 217 -10.15 9.77 -12.68
C VAL A 217 -10.00 8.26 -12.55
N HIS A 218 -8.77 7.80 -12.35
CA HIS A 218 -8.42 6.41 -12.10
C HIS A 218 -7.84 6.28 -10.69
N LEU A 219 -8.52 5.53 -9.81
CA LEU A 219 -8.01 5.21 -8.48
C LEU A 219 -7.49 3.77 -8.45
N HIS A 220 -6.23 3.61 -8.06
CA HIS A 220 -5.55 2.34 -8.01
C HIS A 220 -5.09 2.05 -6.58
N TRP A 221 -5.32 0.82 -6.14
CA TRP A 221 -4.61 0.31 -4.97
C TRP A 221 -3.18 -0.08 -5.36
N VAL A 222 -2.19 0.28 -4.55
CA VAL A 222 -0.80 -0.16 -4.68
C VAL A 222 -0.32 -0.76 -3.37
N ARG A 223 0.55 -1.77 -3.39
CA ARG A 223 1.03 -2.35 -2.13
C ARG A 223 2.11 -1.47 -1.52
N GLY A 224 1.99 -1.19 -0.21
CA GLY A 224 3.00 -0.48 0.56
C GLY A 224 4.36 -1.19 0.57
N HIS A 225 5.43 -0.41 0.66
CA HIS A 225 6.83 -0.86 0.76
C HIS A 225 7.31 -1.82 -0.35
N GLN A 226 6.85 -1.64 -1.60
CA GLN A 226 7.25 -2.44 -2.76
C GLN A 226 8.25 -1.72 -3.69
N GLY A 227 8.88 -0.62 -3.24
CA GLY A 227 9.86 0.11 -4.05
C GLY A 227 9.26 0.91 -5.20
N VAL A 228 7.96 1.20 -5.15
CA VAL A 228 7.31 2.14 -6.08
C VAL A 228 7.71 3.55 -5.64
N GLU A 229 8.47 4.26 -6.48
CA GLU A 229 9.13 5.52 -6.08
C GLU A 229 8.17 6.53 -5.45
N GLY A 230 7.02 6.78 -6.10
CA GLY A 230 6.01 7.71 -5.60
C GLY A 230 5.39 7.27 -4.27
N ASN A 231 5.13 5.97 -4.09
CA ASN A 231 4.58 5.45 -2.82
C ASN A 231 5.59 5.60 -1.68
N GLU A 232 6.85 5.22 -1.90
CA GLU A 232 7.91 5.37 -0.90
C GLU A 232 8.17 6.83 -0.54
N LEU A 233 7.95 7.75 -1.49
CA LEU A 233 8.04 9.19 -1.21
C LEU A 233 6.83 9.67 -0.38
N ALA A 234 5.62 9.21 -0.70
CA ALA A 234 4.42 9.52 0.08
C ALA A 234 4.56 9.04 1.54
N ASP A 235 5.00 7.81 1.77
CA ASP A 235 5.27 7.24 3.10
C ASP A 235 6.25 8.11 3.90
N ARG A 236 7.41 8.45 3.30
CA ARG A 236 8.42 9.30 3.93
C ARG A 236 7.87 10.68 4.28
N VAL A 237 7.10 11.30 3.37
CA VAL A 237 6.53 12.63 3.58
C VAL A 237 5.46 12.57 4.67
N ALA A 238 4.60 11.55 4.67
CA ALA A 238 3.60 11.36 5.71
C ALA A 238 4.29 11.18 7.07
N ALA A 239 5.26 10.28 7.17
CA ALA A 239 6.04 10.05 8.39
C ALA A 239 6.71 11.33 8.91
N ALA A 240 7.30 12.15 8.02
CA ALA A 240 7.96 13.40 8.38
C ALA A 240 7.00 14.49 8.90
N HIS A 241 5.71 14.43 8.52
CA HIS A 241 4.69 15.41 8.92
C HIS A 241 3.82 14.94 10.09
N ARG A 242 4.14 13.82 10.75
CA ARG A 242 3.39 13.42 11.95
C ARG A 242 3.58 14.44 13.09
N PRO A 243 2.53 14.72 13.89
CA PRO A 243 2.62 15.63 15.03
C PRO A 243 3.78 15.33 15.99
N ASP A 244 4.05 14.05 16.29
CA ASP A 244 5.14 13.64 17.18
C ASP A 244 6.53 13.89 16.60
N VAL A 245 6.66 13.89 15.27
CA VAL A 245 7.92 14.20 14.58
C VAL A 245 8.14 15.70 14.53
N LEU A 246 7.10 16.48 14.21
CA LEU A 246 7.18 17.93 14.11
C LEU A 246 7.36 18.61 15.48
N ASN A 247 6.68 18.11 16.52
CA ASN A 247 6.79 18.65 17.87
C ASN A 247 6.68 17.52 18.94
N PRO A 248 7.79 16.79 19.18
CA PRO A 248 7.81 15.62 20.06
C PRO A 248 7.51 15.94 21.52
N LEU A 249 7.69 17.20 21.95
CA LEU A 249 7.40 17.62 23.32
C LEU A 249 5.89 17.82 23.56
N LEU A 250 5.17 18.35 22.57
CA LEU A 250 3.71 18.53 22.65
C LEU A 250 2.91 17.28 22.30
N TYR A 251 3.48 16.40 21.47
CA TYR A 251 2.81 15.20 20.95
C TYR A 251 3.60 13.92 21.30
N PRO A 252 3.68 13.54 22.59
CA PRO A 252 4.45 12.38 23.01
C PRO A 252 3.84 11.07 22.53
N THR A 253 4.68 10.08 22.23
CA THR A 253 4.30 8.73 21.77
C THR A 253 4.53 7.67 22.85
N SER A 254 3.74 6.58 22.82
CA SER A 254 3.84 5.47 23.80
C SER A 254 5.19 4.75 23.74
N TRP A 255 5.85 4.80 22.58
CA TRP A 255 7.11 4.12 22.31
C TRP A 255 8.29 4.61 23.16
N ARG A 256 8.21 5.80 23.79
CA ARG A 256 9.29 6.32 24.65
C ARG A 256 9.44 5.57 25.99
N HIS A 257 8.55 4.63 26.34
CA HIS A 257 8.61 3.94 27.63
C HIS A 257 9.09 2.49 27.58
N SER A 258 9.15 1.87 26.40
CA SER A 258 9.74 0.54 26.21
C SER A 258 11.20 0.65 25.74
N GLY A 259 12.09 1.10 26.63
CA GLY A 259 13.52 0.80 26.57
C GLY A 259 14.30 1.37 25.38
N GLY A 260 14.79 2.61 25.52
CA GLY A 260 16.03 3.02 24.86
C GLY A 260 15.98 3.20 23.34
N ALA A 261 15.08 4.05 22.85
CA ALA A 261 15.40 4.80 21.65
C ALA A 261 16.60 5.70 21.97
N ARG A 262 17.81 5.17 21.75
CA ARG A 262 19.01 6.00 21.68
C ARG A 262 18.65 7.18 20.78
N PRO A 263 18.92 8.43 21.17
CA PRO A 263 18.84 9.53 20.22
C PRO A 263 19.55 9.05 18.97
N THR A 264 18.93 9.20 17.80
CA THR A 264 19.62 9.04 16.54
C THR A 264 20.72 10.09 16.53
N THR A 265 21.84 9.78 17.17
CA THR A 265 23.13 10.37 16.90
C THR A 265 23.20 10.35 15.40
N THR A 266 23.19 11.52 14.78
CA THR A 266 23.45 11.68 13.35
C THR A 266 24.64 10.81 13.04
N MET A 267 24.41 9.65 12.41
CA MET A 267 25.49 8.74 12.07
C MET A 267 26.46 9.56 11.24
N THR A 268 27.67 9.70 11.74
CA THR A 268 28.72 10.40 11.02
C THR A 268 28.89 9.75 9.65
N GLU A 269 29.35 10.50 8.65
CA GLU A 269 29.58 9.93 7.32
C GLU A 269 30.49 8.69 7.38
N GLN A 270 31.42 8.65 8.33
CA GLN A 270 32.26 7.49 8.62
C GLN A 270 31.47 6.27 9.10
N GLU A 271 30.48 6.43 9.97
CA GLU A 271 29.63 5.32 10.41
C GLU A 271 28.71 4.83 9.27
N ARG A 272 28.26 5.73 8.37
CA ARG A 272 27.49 5.34 7.18
C ARG A 272 28.35 4.53 6.21
N ILE A 273 29.61 4.92 6.02
CA ILE A 273 30.59 4.17 5.22
C ILE A 273 30.85 2.81 5.86
N ALA A 274 31.14 2.76 7.17
CA ALA A 274 31.39 1.51 7.90
C ALA A 274 30.19 0.55 7.86
N LYS A 275 28.96 1.07 7.96
CA LYS A 275 27.74 0.26 7.81
C LYS A 275 27.63 -0.32 6.40
N ARG A 276 27.90 0.48 5.35
CA ARG A 276 27.91 0.01 3.96
C ARG A 276 28.99 -1.04 3.70
N GLU A 277 30.16 -0.91 4.31
CA GLU A 277 31.23 -1.91 4.22
C GLU A 277 30.84 -3.21 4.93
N ARG A 278 30.24 -3.13 6.12
CA ARG A 278 29.76 -4.30 6.86
C ARG A 278 28.63 -5.02 6.12
N GLU A 279 27.73 -4.29 5.46
CA GLU A 279 26.70 -4.88 4.60
C GLU A 279 27.32 -5.53 3.35
N ARG A 280 28.35 -4.93 2.74
CA ARG A 280 29.11 -5.55 1.63
C ARG A 280 29.85 -6.81 2.08
N GLU A 281 30.44 -6.79 3.27
CA GLU A 281 31.14 -7.94 3.85
C GLU A 281 30.17 -9.08 4.19
N ASN A 282 29.02 -8.76 4.79
CA ASN A 282 27.94 -9.73 5.01
C ASN A 282 27.43 -10.33 3.69
N ARG A 283 27.35 -9.54 2.60
CA ARG A 283 27.02 -10.05 1.27
C ARG A 283 28.11 -10.98 0.72
N ARG A 284 29.39 -10.70 0.98
CA ARG A 284 30.51 -11.59 0.58
C ARG A 284 30.51 -12.90 1.34
N HIS A 285 30.11 -12.90 2.60
CA HIS A 285 30.00 -14.11 3.44
C HIS A 285 28.62 -14.79 3.35
N GLY A 286 27.71 -14.26 2.51
CA GLY A 286 26.29 -14.64 2.42
C GLY A 286 25.98 -16.03 1.87
N PHE A 287 26.97 -16.88 1.59
CA PHE A 287 26.73 -18.26 1.15
C PHE A 287 25.97 -19.10 2.20
N THR A 288 25.97 -18.68 3.47
CA THR A 288 25.22 -19.32 4.57
C THR A 288 23.83 -18.72 4.80
N SER A 289 23.62 -17.44 4.43
CA SER A 289 22.35 -16.72 4.58
C SER A 289 21.27 -17.20 3.61
N ASP A 290 21.65 -17.54 2.38
CA ASP A 290 20.67 -17.97 1.37
C ASP A 290 20.08 -19.36 1.65
N ALA A 291 20.83 -20.25 2.31
CA ALA A 291 20.29 -21.53 2.77
C ALA A 291 19.27 -21.34 3.90
N ALA A 292 19.59 -20.48 4.88
CA ALA A 292 18.68 -20.17 5.99
C ALA A 292 17.40 -19.43 5.52
N ASN A 293 17.54 -18.47 4.60
CA ASN A 293 16.38 -17.77 4.02
C ASN A 293 15.52 -18.69 3.15
N ARG A 294 16.13 -19.61 2.39
CA ARG A 294 15.38 -20.66 1.66
C ARG A 294 14.61 -21.57 2.62
N ARG A 295 15.21 -21.97 3.74
CA ARG A 295 14.55 -22.78 4.77
C ARG A 295 13.39 -22.04 5.43
N LEU A 296 13.56 -20.77 5.82
CA LEU A 296 12.50 -19.94 6.38
C LEU A 296 11.34 -19.74 5.39
N SER A 297 11.63 -19.44 4.13
CA SER A 297 10.62 -19.29 3.08
C SER A 297 9.80 -20.58 2.88
N ARG A 298 10.43 -21.76 2.97
CA ARG A 298 9.73 -23.06 2.89
C ARG A 298 8.88 -23.35 4.11
N LEU A 299 9.35 -23.04 5.32
CA LEU A 299 8.56 -23.18 6.55
C LEU A 299 7.29 -22.31 6.49
N CYS A 300 7.39 -21.09 5.95
CA CYS A 300 6.22 -20.25 5.69
C CYS A 300 5.25 -20.88 4.68
N ARG A 301 5.74 -21.49 3.60
CA ARG A 301 4.90 -22.22 2.62
C ARG A 301 4.20 -23.43 3.23
N PHE A 302 4.89 -24.21 4.07
CA PHE A 302 4.28 -25.31 4.84
C PHE A 302 3.15 -24.81 5.75
N GLY A 303 3.38 -23.71 6.47
CA GLY A 303 2.35 -23.09 7.31
C GLY A 303 1.12 -22.62 6.52
N LEU A 304 1.31 -22.12 5.29
CA LEU A 304 0.22 -21.75 4.39
C LEU A 304 -0.54 -22.96 3.86
N LEU A 305 0.16 -24.03 3.44
CA LEU A 305 -0.48 -25.26 2.97
C LEU A 305 -1.28 -25.94 4.10
N LYS A 306 -0.76 -25.95 5.34
CA LYS A 306 -1.45 -26.52 6.51
C LYS A 306 -2.76 -25.76 6.79
N ARG A 307 -2.73 -24.43 6.74
CA ARG A 307 -3.92 -23.57 6.89
C ARG A 307 -4.93 -23.81 5.76
N ARG A 308 -4.46 -23.90 4.51
CA ARG A 308 -5.30 -24.17 3.34
C ARG A 308 -5.94 -25.56 3.40
N MET A 309 -5.21 -26.58 3.87
CA MET A 309 -5.73 -27.94 4.05
C MET A 309 -6.80 -27.98 5.16
N LYS A 310 -6.58 -27.29 6.29
CA LYS A 310 -7.58 -27.15 7.35
C LYS A 310 -8.86 -26.46 6.84
N TRP A 311 -8.72 -25.42 6.03
CA TRP A 311 -9.85 -24.73 5.40
C TRP A 311 -10.61 -25.61 4.40
N LEU A 312 -9.89 -26.35 3.53
CA LEU A 312 -10.53 -27.29 2.59
C LEU A 312 -11.28 -28.40 3.32
N LYS A 313 -10.76 -28.93 4.43
CA LYS A 313 -11.48 -29.92 5.27
C LYS A 313 -12.78 -29.37 5.85
N ARG A 314 -12.81 -28.09 6.23
CA ARG A 314 -14.04 -27.41 6.67
C ARG A 314 -15.01 -27.23 5.50
N ARG A 315 -14.54 -26.83 4.32
CA ARG A 315 -15.39 -26.71 3.11
C ARG A 315 -15.91 -28.05 2.58
N GLU A 316 -15.18 -29.15 2.74
CA GLU A 316 -15.64 -30.48 2.33
C GLU A 316 -16.91 -30.89 3.09
N LYS A 317 -16.97 -30.61 4.40
CA LYS A 317 -18.17 -30.84 5.21
C LYS A 317 -19.37 -30.04 4.69
N VAL A 318 -19.15 -28.78 4.29
CA VAL A 318 -20.20 -27.91 3.73
C VAL A 318 -20.60 -28.35 2.32
N ALA A 319 -19.63 -28.67 1.47
CA ALA A 319 -19.87 -29.09 0.08
C ALA A 319 -20.68 -30.38 -0.04
N ARG A 320 -20.57 -31.30 0.94
CA ARG A 320 -21.41 -32.50 1.03
C ARG A 320 -22.91 -32.18 1.16
N VAL A 321 -23.25 -31.06 1.81
CA VAL A 321 -24.63 -30.61 1.96
C VAL A 321 -25.18 -30.01 0.66
N PHE A 322 -24.32 -29.37 -0.13
CA PHE A 322 -24.71 -28.61 -1.33
C PHE A 322 -24.39 -29.32 -2.66
N GLY A 323 -23.86 -30.54 -2.63
CA GLY A 323 -23.51 -31.30 -3.84
C GLY A 323 -22.27 -30.79 -4.60
N GLU A 324 -21.40 -30.01 -3.96
CA GLU A 324 -20.16 -29.45 -4.55
C GLU A 324 -18.92 -30.35 -4.33
N GLU A 325 -19.12 -31.63 -4.00
CA GLU A 325 -18.03 -32.52 -3.54
C GLU A 325 -16.89 -32.69 -4.56
N ALA A 326 -17.23 -32.72 -5.87
CA ALA A 326 -16.23 -32.91 -6.93
C ALA A 326 -15.22 -31.76 -6.99
N GLU A 327 -15.68 -30.51 -6.86
CA GLU A 327 -14.80 -29.33 -6.95
C GLU A 327 -13.88 -29.22 -5.73
N VAL A 328 -14.43 -29.44 -4.53
CA VAL A 328 -13.64 -29.43 -3.29
C VAL A 328 -12.66 -30.60 -3.25
N GLY A 329 -13.07 -31.78 -3.73
CA GLY A 329 -12.22 -32.96 -3.84
C GLY A 329 -11.02 -32.75 -4.77
N GLU A 330 -11.21 -32.09 -5.92
CA GLU A 330 -10.09 -31.74 -6.81
C GLU A 330 -9.13 -30.73 -6.16
N LYS A 331 -9.65 -29.72 -5.47
CA LYS A 331 -8.82 -28.74 -4.74
C LYS A 331 -8.02 -29.41 -3.61
N MET A 332 -8.61 -30.35 -2.88
CA MET A 332 -7.91 -31.14 -1.87
C MET A 332 -6.79 -31.99 -2.47
N ARG A 333 -7.05 -32.67 -3.60
CA ARG A 333 -6.05 -33.47 -4.30
C ARG A 333 -4.83 -32.62 -4.67
N LYS A 334 -5.05 -31.45 -5.28
CA LYS A 334 -3.98 -30.51 -5.65
C LYS A 334 -3.15 -30.03 -4.45
N VAL A 335 -3.80 -29.74 -3.31
CA VAL A 335 -3.08 -29.33 -2.09
C VAL A 335 -2.28 -30.49 -1.50
N ARG A 336 -2.81 -31.72 -1.55
CA ARG A 336 -2.11 -32.93 -1.11
C ARG A 336 -0.90 -33.22 -2.01
N ASP A 337 -1.06 -33.16 -3.32
CA ASP A 337 0.05 -33.40 -4.26
C ASP A 337 1.18 -32.37 -4.08
N ALA A 338 0.83 -31.09 -3.87
CA ALA A 338 1.80 -30.04 -3.56
C ALA A 338 2.52 -30.26 -2.23
N TRP A 339 1.82 -30.79 -1.22
CA TRP A 339 2.42 -31.16 0.07
C TRP A 339 3.42 -32.30 -0.08
N THR A 340 3.03 -33.39 -0.77
CA THR A 340 3.90 -34.55 -1.01
C THR A 340 5.15 -34.18 -1.81
N LEU A 341 5.02 -33.28 -2.80
CA LEU A 341 6.15 -32.78 -3.56
C LEU A 341 7.14 -32.00 -2.66
N MET A 342 6.64 -31.17 -1.75
CA MET A 342 7.48 -30.44 -0.79
C MET A 342 8.20 -31.36 0.20
N GLU A 343 7.54 -32.42 0.69
CA GLU A 343 8.19 -33.43 1.56
C GLU A 343 9.29 -34.18 0.83
N ARG A 344 9.09 -34.48 -0.46
CA ARG A 344 10.11 -35.12 -1.30
C ARG A 344 11.32 -34.20 -1.52
N ASP A 345 11.09 -32.92 -1.83
CA ASP A 345 12.16 -31.93 -2.01
C ASP A 345 12.98 -31.75 -0.73
N GLU A 346 12.33 -31.77 0.45
CA GLU A 346 13.03 -31.73 1.74
C GLU A 346 13.87 -32.99 1.97
N ALA A 347 13.32 -34.18 1.68
CA ALA A 347 14.07 -35.43 1.80
C ALA A 347 15.28 -35.50 0.84
N GLU A 348 15.13 -34.99 -0.40
CA GLU A 348 16.22 -34.92 -1.37
C GLU A 348 17.30 -33.90 -0.96
N GLU A 349 16.93 -32.76 -0.39
CA GLU A 349 17.90 -31.78 0.13
C GLU A 349 18.66 -32.31 1.35
N VAL A 350 17.97 -32.97 2.29
CA VAL A 350 18.61 -33.62 3.44
C VAL A 350 19.59 -34.71 2.98
N ARG A 351 19.27 -35.46 1.92
CA ARG A 351 20.20 -36.43 1.31
C ARG A 351 21.37 -35.78 0.58
N ALA A 352 21.19 -34.58 0.02
CA ALA A 352 22.21 -33.83 -0.70
C ALA A 352 23.20 -33.10 0.23
N LEU A 353 22.89 -32.97 1.53
CA LEU A 353 23.82 -32.40 2.50
C LEU A 353 25.06 -33.32 2.62
N PRO A 354 26.29 -32.77 2.49
CA PRO A 354 27.50 -33.56 2.65
C PRO A 354 27.51 -34.24 4.02
N LEU A 355 27.74 -35.56 4.05
CA LEU A 355 27.81 -36.41 5.26
C LEU A 355 28.81 -35.92 6.33
N ARG A 356 29.62 -34.90 6.04
CA ARG A 356 30.56 -34.27 6.98
C ARG A 356 29.93 -33.29 7.98
N LEU A 357 28.64 -32.98 7.88
CA LEU A 357 27.94 -32.06 8.81
C LEU A 357 26.87 -32.73 9.68
N LEU A 358 26.71 -34.05 9.61
CA LEU A 358 25.89 -34.74 10.60
C LEU A 358 26.66 -34.74 11.93
N PRO A 359 26.08 -34.23 13.04
CA PRO A 359 26.72 -34.33 14.34
C PRO A 359 27.00 -35.81 14.62
N SER A 360 28.24 -36.10 15.01
CA SER A 360 28.67 -37.42 15.46
C SER A 360 27.69 -37.95 16.50
N VAL A 361 26.78 -38.82 16.09
CA VAL A 361 25.88 -39.53 17.00
C VAL A 361 26.79 -40.42 17.86
N ALA A 362 26.96 -40.04 19.12
CA ALA A 362 27.65 -40.86 20.10
C ALA A 362 27.00 -42.25 20.14
N PRO A 363 27.77 -43.34 20.26
CA PRO A 363 27.21 -44.69 20.34
C PRO A 363 26.24 -44.75 21.52
N ALA A 364 25.06 -45.33 21.26
CA ALA A 364 24.04 -45.54 22.29
C ALA A 364 24.65 -46.31 23.47
N PRO A 365 24.34 -45.93 24.74
CA PRO A 365 24.83 -46.64 25.90
C PRO A 365 24.37 -48.11 25.83
N THR A 366 25.32 -49.00 26.02
CA THR A 366 25.09 -50.44 26.12
C THR A 366 24.14 -50.73 27.28
N VAL A 367 23.15 -51.56 26.97
CA VAL A 367 22.14 -52.10 27.89
C VAL A 367 22.83 -52.89 28.98
N ASP A 368 23.07 -52.26 30.13
CA ASP A 368 23.13 -52.89 31.45
C ASP A 368 23.11 -51.76 32.48
N GLU A 369 22.22 -51.88 33.47
CA GLU A 369 21.94 -50.91 34.55
C GLU A 369 20.98 -49.74 34.23
N ALA A 370 19.68 -50.06 34.14
CA ALA A 370 18.63 -49.19 34.66
C ALA A 370 17.42 -50.05 35.07
N VAL A 371 17.52 -50.60 36.29
CA VAL A 371 16.38 -51.20 36.99
C VAL A 371 15.58 -50.05 37.59
N GLY A 372 14.30 -49.98 37.19
CA GLY A 372 13.24 -49.37 37.97
C GLY A 372 13.01 -47.90 37.68
N GLU A 373 12.03 -47.62 36.82
CA GLU A 373 10.96 -46.67 37.17
C GLU A 373 9.77 -46.88 36.24
N ASN A 374 8.63 -47.12 36.86
CA ASN A 374 7.38 -47.55 36.29
C ASN A 374 6.64 -46.32 35.76
N TRP A 375 6.78 -46.03 34.46
CA TRP A 375 5.99 -44.97 33.82
C TRP A 375 4.59 -45.49 33.52
N VAL A 376 3.66 -45.09 34.39
CA VAL A 376 2.22 -45.18 34.19
C VAL A 376 1.87 -44.40 32.92
N ALA A 377 1.12 -45.04 32.02
CA ALA A 377 0.53 -44.40 30.86
C ALA A 377 -0.51 -43.38 31.35
N GLU A 378 -0.18 -42.09 31.29
CA GLU A 378 -1.16 -41.01 31.43
C GLU A 378 -2.01 -40.97 30.15
N GLY A 379 -3.32 -41.06 30.36
CA GLY A 379 -4.32 -41.05 29.30
C GLY A 379 -4.39 -39.69 28.61
N GLU A 380 -4.66 -39.73 27.32
CA GLU A 380 -5.03 -38.57 26.53
C GLU A 380 -6.38 -38.04 27.07
N GLU A 381 -6.35 -36.92 27.80
CA GLU A 381 -7.54 -36.14 28.13
C GLU A 381 -7.99 -35.40 26.86
N GLU A 382 -9.21 -35.69 26.40
CA GLU A 382 -9.90 -34.93 25.36
C GLU A 382 -10.26 -33.56 25.95
N GLU A 383 -9.60 -32.50 25.49
CA GLU A 383 -10.01 -31.12 25.75
C GLU A 383 -11.33 -30.83 24.99
N GLU A 384 -12.44 -30.88 25.71
CA GLU A 384 -13.72 -30.31 25.26
C GLU A 384 -13.57 -28.78 25.26
N GLU A 385 -13.44 -28.17 24.08
CA GLU A 385 -13.57 -26.71 23.91
C GLU A 385 -15.04 -26.33 24.17
N GLU A 386 -15.35 -25.84 25.37
CA GLU A 386 -16.62 -25.19 25.70
C GLU A 386 -16.77 -23.91 24.85
N ASP A 387 -17.85 -23.88 24.05
CA ASP A 387 -18.29 -22.71 23.30
C ASP A 387 -18.87 -21.67 24.28
N ASP A 388 -18.05 -20.70 24.69
CA ASP A 388 -18.51 -19.51 25.43
C ASP A 388 -19.27 -18.56 24.49
N ASP A 389 -20.58 -18.79 24.38
CA ASP A 389 -21.57 -17.84 23.87
C ASP A 389 -21.81 -16.72 24.92
N ASP A 390 -20.92 -15.72 24.96
CA ASP A 390 -21.15 -14.49 25.73
C ASP A 390 -22.13 -13.56 24.99
N ASP A 391 -23.41 -13.76 25.30
CA ASP A 391 -24.52 -12.80 25.11
C ASP A 391 -24.37 -11.60 26.06
N ASP A 392 -23.57 -10.60 25.69
CA ASP A 392 -23.58 -9.27 26.35
C ASP A 392 -24.59 -8.32 25.67
N ASP A 393 -25.88 -8.61 25.89
CA ASP A 393 -26.97 -7.65 25.77
C ASP A 393 -27.21 -7.00 27.16
N GLU A 394 -26.37 -6.03 27.55
CA GLU A 394 -26.71 -5.13 28.67
C GLU A 394 -26.93 -3.69 28.19
N MET A 395 -28.21 -3.43 27.91
CA MET A 395 -28.79 -2.10 27.79
C MET A 395 -28.63 -1.32 29.10
N SER A 396 -27.94 -0.18 29.05
CA SER A 396 -28.15 0.91 30.00
C SER A 396 -28.70 2.13 29.26
N TRP A 397 -29.68 2.74 29.93
CA TRP A 397 -30.73 3.63 29.43
C TRP A 397 -30.27 5.03 29.01
#